data_AF-A0A1J5MLX7-F1
#
_entry.id   AF-A0A1J5MLX7-F1
#
_cell.length_a   1.000
_cell.length_b   1.000
_cell.length_c   1.000
_cell.angle_alpha   90.00
_cell.angle_beta   90.00
_cell.angle_gamma   90.00
#
_symmetry.space_group_name_H-M   'P 1'
#
loop_
_entity.id
_entity.type
_entity.pdbx_description
1 polymer ?
#
loop_
_entity_poly.entity_id
_entity_poly.type
_entity_poly.pdbx_seq_one_letter_code
_entity_poly.pdbx_strand_id
1 'polypeptide(L)'
;MNNISANDYHRLQWQQAQLSFHKTDGPEVFKLNNDDAVKSPNAIENIRGSDRISNIKPEDIEALYAEIKAGSITALEASNIKNEKLEPFDYLQHNIKEIGDYPIEVSIEPDEVNTAILFNSLGINFLDVKRMEVRMELYEKAKEDVKNSSENNDIRKDQELALMEDIDNRIADLKERKQDLMERKKITESEDELFNQLRFKHPDSET
;
A
#
# COMPACT_ATOMS: atom_id res chain seq x y z
N MET A 1 -8.42 39.41 24.04
CA MET A 1 -8.25 38.81 22.70
C MET A 1 -7.64 37.44 22.94
N ASN A 2 -8.45 36.39 22.90
CA ASN A 2 -8.00 35.03 23.24
C ASN A 2 -7.49 34.35 21.97
N ASN A 3 -6.19 34.09 21.90
CA ASN A 3 -5.58 33.27 20.86
C ASN A 3 -5.94 31.81 21.15
N ILE A 4 -6.84 31.25 20.34
CA ILE A 4 -7.11 29.82 20.30
C ILE A 4 -5.99 29.18 19.47
N SER A 5 -5.28 28.22 20.05
CA SER A 5 -4.22 27.46 19.37
C SER A 5 -4.81 26.62 18.24
N ALA A 6 -4.05 26.38 17.15
CA ALA A 6 -4.49 25.54 16.02
C ALA A 6 -4.94 24.13 16.47
N ASN A 7 -4.36 23.61 17.57
CA ASN A 7 -4.77 22.33 18.17
C ASN A 7 -6.15 22.39 18.85
N ASP A 8 -6.52 23.55 19.41
CA ASP A 8 -7.84 23.74 20.02
C ASP A 8 -8.93 23.86 18.96
N TYR A 9 -8.61 24.39 17.78
CA TYR A 9 -9.53 24.42 16.63
C TYR A 9 -9.89 23.02 16.14
N HIS A 10 -8.91 22.12 16.00
CA HIS A 10 -9.20 20.74 15.60
C HIS A 10 -10.00 19.98 16.67
N ARG A 11 -9.67 20.17 17.96
CA ARG A 11 -10.42 19.54 19.05
C ARG A 11 -11.88 20.00 19.11
N LEU A 12 -12.14 21.30 18.87
CA LEU A 12 -13.49 21.86 18.82
C LEU A 12 -14.30 21.37 17.59
N GLN A 13 -13.64 21.14 16.45
CA GLN A 13 -14.28 20.57 15.25
C GLN A 13 -14.69 19.10 15.48
N TRP A 14 -13.84 18.30 16.11
CA TRP A 14 -14.17 16.92 16.48
C TRP A 14 -15.31 16.83 17.50
N GLN A 15 -15.33 17.75 18.48
CA GLN A 15 -16.37 17.80 19.50
C GLN A 15 -17.71 18.28 18.93
N GLN A 16 -17.71 19.24 18.00
CA GLN A 16 -18.91 19.66 17.27
C GLN A 16 -19.46 18.56 16.36
N ALA A 17 -18.59 17.82 15.67
CA ALA A 17 -18.99 16.69 14.84
C ALA A 17 -19.62 15.55 15.67
N GLN A 18 -19.18 15.32 16.90
CA GLN A 18 -19.80 14.34 17.81
C GLN A 18 -21.14 14.84 18.40
N LEU A 19 -21.24 16.13 18.72
CA LEU A 19 -22.46 16.73 19.28
C LEU A 19 -23.60 16.87 18.26
N SER A 20 -23.29 16.96 16.97
CA SER A 20 -24.29 17.02 15.90
C SER A 20 -24.98 15.68 15.60
N PHE A 21 -24.47 14.55 16.11
CA PHE A 21 -25.12 13.24 15.96
C PHE A 21 -26.20 12.93 17.02
N HIS A 22 -26.34 13.75 18.07
CA HIS A 22 -27.23 13.44 19.22
C HIS A 22 -28.31 14.49 19.57
N LYS A 23 -28.68 15.38 18.64
CA LYS A 23 -29.92 16.17 18.79
C LYS A 23 -30.90 15.88 17.67
N THR A 24 -31.78 14.92 17.94
CA THR A 24 -33.06 14.76 17.25
C THR A 24 -34.02 15.81 17.79
N ASP A 25 -34.41 16.78 16.95
CA ASP A 25 -35.73 17.42 16.95
C ASP A 25 -35.97 18.02 15.55
N GLY A 26 -37.20 17.89 15.03
CA GLY A 26 -37.57 18.09 13.62
C GLY A 26 -37.51 19.53 13.06
N PRO A 27 -38.11 19.77 11.88
CA PRO A 27 -37.38 20.01 10.65
C PRO A 27 -37.15 21.50 10.38
N GLU A 28 -35.89 21.93 10.43
CA GLU A 28 -35.44 23.10 9.68
C GLU A 28 -34.78 22.64 8.38
N VAL A 29 -35.44 22.99 7.28
CA VAL A 29 -35.02 22.71 5.92
C VAL A 29 -33.74 23.50 5.63
N PHE A 30 -32.59 22.86 5.85
CA PHE A 30 -31.33 23.30 5.28
C PHE A 30 -31.44 23.12 3.76
N LYS A 31 -31.68 24.23 3.06
CA LYS A 31 -31.52 24.31 1.61
C LYS A 31 -30.03 24.14 1.30
N LEU A 32 -29.64 22.91 0.99
CA LEU A 32 -28.43 22.67 0.23
C LEU A 32 -28.64 23.32 -1.14
N ASN A 33 -27.84 24.35 -1.42
CA ASN A 33 -27.68 24.83 -2.78
C ASN A 33 -27.12 23.67 -3.60
N ASN A 34 -28.02 23.04 -4.36
CA ASN A 34 -27.70 22.16 -5.46
C ASN A 34 -26.98 23.01 -6.50
N ASP A 35 -25.65 22.91 -6.54
CA ASP A 35 -24.89 23.03 -7.78
C ASP A 35 -23.70 22.07 -7.67
N ASP A 36 -23.85 20.96 -8.40
CA ASP A 36 -22.83 20.05 -8.91
C ASP A 36 -21.84 19.38 -7.94
N ALA A 37 -22.28 18.25 -7.36
CA ALA A 37 -21.69 16.91 -7.60
C ALA A 37 -22.09 15.89 -6.51
N VAL A 38 -23.37 15.55 -6.44
CA VAL A 38 -23.76 14.23 -5.90
C VAL A 38 -23.75 13.25 -7.09
N LYS A 39 -22.65 12.53 -7.26
CA LYS A 39 -22.54 11.28 -8.03
C LYS A 39 -21.71 10.34 -7.14
N SER A 40 -22.08 9.13 -6.76
CA SER A 40 -23.09 8.15 -7.15
C SER A 40 -23.00 7.03 -6.08
N PRO A 41 -23.99 6.12 -5.91
CA PRO A 41 -23.80 4.86 -5.17
C PRO A 41 -22.59 4.01 -5.61
N ASN A 42 -21.92 4.37 -6.72
CA ASN A 42 -20.82 3.66 -7.38
C ASN A 42 -19.40 3.96 -6.84
N ALA A 43 -19.21 4.73 -5.77
CA ALA A 43 -17.85 5.01 -5.28
C ALA A 43 -17.10 3.71 -4.90
N ILE A 44 -17.80 2.74 -4.31
CA ILE A 44 -17.22 1.45 -3.92
C ILE A 44 -16.93 0.56 -5.15
N GLU A 45 -17.82 0.55 -6.16
CA GLU A 45 -17.57 -0.19 -7.41
C GLU A 45 -16.40 0.41 -8.21
N ASN A 46 -16.28 1.74 -8.24
CA ASN A 46 -15.16 2.42 -8.90
C ASN A 46 -13.82 2.18 -8.18
N ILE A 47 -13.82 2.05 -6.84
CA ILE A 47 -12.63 1.70 -6.05
C ILE A 47 -12.27 0.22 -6.26
N ARG A 48 -13.26 -0.68 -6.31
CA ARG A 48 -13.04 -2.11 -6.58
C ARG A 48 -12.49 -2.36 -7.99
N GLY A 49 -12.81 -1.51 -8.95
CA GLY A 49 -12.29 -1.56 -10.33
C GLY A 49 -11.01 -0.75 -10.58
N SER A 50 -10.44 -0.08 -9.57
CA SER A 50 -9.20 0.68 -9.74
C SER A 50 -7.97 -0.19 -9.54
N ASP A 51 -7.05 -0.16 -10.50
CA ASP A 51 -5.79 -0.92 -10.45
C ASP A 51 -4.90 -0.48 -9.27
N ARG A 52 -4.99 0.79 -8.86
CA ARG A 52 -4.27 1.37 -7.71
C ARG A 52 -5.21 2.17 -6.82
N ILE A 53 -5.15 1.91 -5.52
CA ILE A 53 -6.00 2.51 -4.48
C ILE A 53 -5.17 3.40 -3.56
N SER A 54 -3.92 3.03 -3.30
CA SER A 54 -3.00 3.77 -2.45
C SER A 54 -2.17 4.80 -3.21
N ASN A 55 -1.81 5.88 -2.52
CA ASN A 55 -0.91 6.89 -3.02
C ASN A 55 0.52 6.46 -2.70
N ILE A 56 1.14 5.78 -3.67
CA ILE A 56 2.54 5.32 -3.59
C ILE A 56 3.39 6.28 -4.41
N LYS A 57 4.37 6.91 -3.77
CA LYS A 57 5.32 7.81 -4.43
C LYS A 57 6.36 6.99 -5.21
N PRO A 58 6.63 7.33 -6.48
CA PRO A 58 7.66 6.65 -7.26
C PRO A 58 9.03 6.66 -6.59
N GLU A 59 9.38 7.74 -5.89
CA GLU A 59 10.68 7.88 -5.21
C GLU A 59 10.84 6.86 -4.07
N ASP A 60 9.76 6.55 -3.35
CA ASP A 60 9.77 5.57 -2.26
C ASP A 60 9.94 4.15 -2.83
N ILE A 61 9.35 3.86 -4.00
CA ILE A 61 9.53 2.58 -4.71
C ILE A 61 10.96 2.43 -5.20
N GLU A 62 11.55 3.48 -5.78
CA GLU A 62 12.93 3.44 -6.27
C GLU A 62 13.93 3.21 -5.13
N ALA A 63 13.74 3.91 -4.01
CA ALA A 63 14.58 3.74 -2.83
C ALA A 63 14.47 2.32 -2.26
N LEU A 64 13.25 1.82 -2.07
CA LEU A 64 13.00 0.48 -1.54
C LEU A 64 13.52 -0.61 -2.49
N TYR A 65 13.33 -0.45 -3.80
CA TYR A 65 13.85 -1.38 -4.79
C TYR A 65 15.38 -1.45 -4.75
N ALA A 66 16.05 -0.31 -4.67
CA ALA A 66 17.51 -0.24 -4.57
C ALA A 66 18.03 -0.90 -3.29
N GLU A 67 17.34 -0.70 -2.16
CA GLU A 67 17.64 -1.36 -0.88
C GLU A 67 17.53 -2.88 -0.99
N ILE A 68 16.40 -3.39 -1.49
CA ILE A 68 16.16 -4.84 -1.67
C ILE A 68 17.21 -5.43 -2.59
N LYS A 69 17.52 -4.76 -3.70
CA LYS A 69 18.52 -5.23 -4.67
C LYS A 69 19.91 -5.32 -4.04
N ALA A 70 20.34 -4.31 -3.28
CA ALA A 70 21.63 -4.33 -2.59
C ALA A 70 21.69 -5.44 -1.52
N GLY A 71 20.60 -5.62 -0.76
CA GLY A 71 20.46 -6.70 0.22
C GLY A 71 20.51 -8.08 -0.44
N SER A 72 19.80 -8.26 -1.56
CA SER A 72 19.75 -9.48 -2.36
C SER A 72 21.13 -9.90 -2.88
N ILE A 73 21.90 -8.95 -3.43
CA ILE A 73 23.27 -9.20 -3.90
C ILE A 73 24.14 -9.68 -2.72
N THR A 74 24.10 -8.97 -1.60
CA THR A 74 24.88 -9.30 -0.41
C THR A 74 24.52 -10.69 0.12
N ALA A 75 23.23 -11.02 0.16
CA ALA A 75 22.73 -12.33 0.60
C ALA A 75 23.17 -13.46 -0.34
N LEU A 76 23.06 -13.25 -1.65
CA LEU A 76 23.46 -14.24 -2.65
C LEU A 76 24.96 -14.53 -2.57
N GLU A 77 25.79 -13.48 -2.52
CA GLU A 77 27.25 -13.63 -2.39
C GLU A 77 27.64 -14.33 -1.08
N ALA A 78 27.02 -13.97 0.05
CA ALA A 78 27.27 -14.62 1.33
C ALA A 78 26.87 -16.11 1.34
N SER A 79 25.82 -16.47 0.60
CA SER A 79 25.36 -17.86 0.47
C SER A 79 26.26 -18.70 -0.45
N ASN A 80 27.08 -18.07 -1.29
CA ASN A 80 27.97 -18.72 -2.24
C ASN A 80 29.28 -19.24 -1.59
N ILE A 81 29.14 -20.11 -0.61
CA ILE A 81 30.26 -20.66 0.19
C ILE A 81 31.25 -21.48 -0.68
N LYS A 82 30.78 -21.97 -1.83
CA LYS A 82 31.59 -22.75 -2.78
C LYS A 82 32.39 -21.89 -3.76
N ASN A 83 32.25 -20.55 -3.71
CA ASN A 83 32.87 -19.61 -4.63
C ASN A 83 32.61 -19.96 -6.11
N GLU A 84 31.39 -20.39 -6.41
CA GLU A 84 30.96 -20.60 -7.79
C GLU A 84 30.87 -19.25 -8.51
N LYS A 85 31.14 -19.22 -9.82
CA LYS A 85 31.01 -17.99 -10.59
C LYS A 85 29.52 -17.68 -10.77
N LEU A 86 29.05 -16.61 -10.11
CA LEU A 86 27.69 -16.11 -10.27
C LEU A 86 27.59 -15.30 -11.57
N GLU A 87 26.55 -15.58 -12.35
CA GLU A 87 26.24 -14.89 -13.59
C GLU A 87 25.13 -13.83 -13.36
N PRO A 88 24.97 -12.84 -14.24
CA PRO A 88 23.93 -11.80 -14.10
C PRO A 88 22.51 -12.35 -13.89
N PHE A 89 22.21 -13.49 -14.51
CA PHE A 89 20.96 -14.21 -14.33
C PHE A 89 20.69 -14.60 -12.87
N ASP A 90 21.71 -15.06 -12.15
CA ASP A 90 21.56 -15.53 -10.76
C ASP A 90 21.18 -14.38 -9.84
N TYR A 91 21.78 -13.20 -10.03
CA TYR A 91 21.46 -11.99 -9.27
C TYR A 91 20.03 -11.51 -9.54
N LEU A 92 19.59 -11.51 -10.80
CA LEU A 92 18.22 -11.11 -11.16
C LEU A 92 17.20 -12.07 -10.58
N GLN A 93 17.44 -13.38 -10.72
CA GLN A 93 16.56 -14.42 -10.16
C GLN A 93 16.47 -14.31 -8.64
N HIS A 94 17.59 -14.11 -7.97
CA HIS A 94 17.62 -13.94 -6.51
C HIS A 94 16.87 -12.67 -6.09
N ASN A 95 17.05 -11.55 -6.79
CA ASN A 95 16.35 -10.30 -6.50
C ASN A 95 14.83 -10.44 -6.62
N ILE A 96 14.33 -11.11 -7.67
CA ILE A 96 12.88 -11.36 -7.86
C ILE A 96 12.31 -12.17 -6.68
N LYS A 97 13.07 -13.14 -6.17
CA LYS A 97 12.69 -13.90 -4.98
C LYS A 97 12.67 -13.01 -3.73
N GLU A 98 13.74 -12.26 -3.48
CA GLU A 98 13.86 -11.39 -2.31
C GLU A 98 12.74 -10.34 -2.23
N ILE A 99 12.31 -9.75 -3.34
CA ILE A 99 11.13 -8.86 -3.38
C ILE A 99 9.88 -9.54 -2.79
N GLY A 100 9.72 -10.84 -3.06
CA GLY A 100 8.59 -11.63 -2.54
C GLY A 100 8.63 -11.79 -1.03
N ASP A 101 9.82 -11.98 -0.47
CA ASP A 101 10.03 -12.31 0.94
C ASP A 101 10.29 -11.05 1.82
N TYR A 102 10.60 -9.90 1.22
CA TYR A 102 11.00 -8.69 1.94
C TYR A 102 9.88 -8.11 2.83
N PRO A 103 10.12 -7.79 4.12
CA PRO A 103 9.11 -7.15 4.95
C PRO A 103 8.87 -5.70 4.49
N ILE A 104 7.69 -5.42 3.92
CA ILE A 104 7.34 -4.07 3.43
C ILE A 104 6.59 -3.31 4.53
N GLU A 105 7.23 -2.25 5.02
CA GLU A 105 6.59 -1.28 5.92
C GLU A 105 5.80 -0.25 5.10
N VAL A 106 4.57 0.01 5.53
CA VAL A 106 3.68 1.00 4.89
C VAL A 106 2.97 1.82 5.95
N SER A 107 2.76 3.10 5.65
CA SER A 107 1.99 4.04 6.46
C SER A 107 0.76 4.54 5.71
N ILE A 108 -0.25 4.98 6.46
CA ILE A 108 -1.40 5.73 5.92
C ILE A 108 -0.99 7.19 5.83
N GLU A 109 -0.92 7.72 4.62
CA GLU A 109 -0.67 9.13 4.38
C GLU A 109 -1.93 9.98 4.69
N PRO A 110 -1.79 11.28 5.01
CA PRO A 110 -2.94 12.12 5.40
C PRO A 110 -4.10 12.14 4.39
N ASP A 111 -3.80 12.02 3.10
CA ASP A 111 -4.77 11.96 2.00
C ASP A 111 -5.43 10.57 1.84
N GLU A 112 -4.83 9.52 2.40
CA GLU A 112 -5.37 8.16 2.38
C GLU A 112 -6.27 7.83 3.57
N VAL A 113 -6.32 8.69 4.59
CA VAL A 113 -7.06 8.44 5.84
C VAL A 113 -8.52 8.06 5.57
N ASN A 114 -9.21 8.80 4.70
CA ASN A 114 -10.62 8.52 4.39
C ASN A 114 -10.79 7.17 3.68
N THR A 115 -9.88 6.84 2.77
CA THR A 115 -9.87 5.54 2.07
C THR A 115 -9.59 4.42 3.05
N ALA A 116 -8.62 4.58 3.95
CA ALA A 116 -8.32 3.61 4.97
C ALA A 116 -9.51 3.39 5.92
N ILE A 117 -10.18 4.45 6.37
CA ILE A 117 -11.41 4.35 7.20
C ILE A 117 -12.49 3.58 6.44
N LEU A 118 -12.70 3.89 5.16
CA LEU A 118 -13.69 3.19 4.33
C LEU A 118 -13.36 1.69 4.24
N PHE A 119 -12.12 1.34 3.93
CA PHE A 119 -11.66 -0.05 3.81
C PHE A 119 -11.84 -0.81 5.13
N ASN A 120 -11.50 -0.18 6.25
CA ASN A 120 -11.68 -0.78 7.56
C ASN A 120 -13.15 -0.91 7.96
N SER A 121 -14.01 0.05 7.60
CA SER A 121 -15.47 -0.12 7.77
C SER A 121 -16.01 -1.28 6.93
N LEU A 122 -15.34 -1.54 5.80
CA LEU A 122 -15.53 -2.70 4.94
C LEU A 122 -14.68 -3.89 5.39
N GLY A 123 -14.11 -3.91 6.61
CA GLY A 123 -13.35 -5.04 7.18
C GLY A 123 -12.20 -5.54 6.30
N ILE A 124 -11.65 -4.65 5.47
CA ILE A 124 -10.50 -4.88 4.62
C ILE A 124 -9.36 -4.06 5.22
N ASN A 125 -8.25 -4.70 5.54
CA ASN A 125 -7.08 -3.96 6.00
C ASN A 125 -6.44 -3.21 4.83
N PHE A 126 -6.55 -1.88 4.86
CA PHE A 126 -5.96 -1.00 3.85
C PHE A 126 -4.44 -1.17 3.74
N LEU A 127 -3.73 -1.43 4.85
CA LEU A 127 -2.28 -1.62 4.83
C LEU A 127 -1.89 -2.87 4.06
N ASP A 128 -2.67 -3.95 4.16
CA ASP A 128 -2.40 -5.19 3.41
C ASP A 128 -2.58 -4.95 1.90
N VAL A 129 -3.61 -4.21 1.51
CA VAL A 129 -3.81 -3.78 0.12
C VAL A 129 -2.64 -2.93 -0.36
N LYS A 130 -2.21 -1.94 0.44
CA LYS A 130 -1.09 -1.05 0.11
C LYS A 130 0.22 -1.82 -0.04
N ARG A 131 0.51 -2.78 0.85
CA ARG A 131 1.70 -3.66 0.73
C ARG A 131 1.71 -4.46 -0.56
N MET A 132 0.55 -5.00 -0.96
CA MET A 132 0.42 -5.72 -2.22
C MET A 132 0.68 -4.80 -3.42
N GLU A 133 0.13 -3.59 -3.42
CA GLU A 133 0.37 -2.60 -4.48
C GLU A 133 1.84 -2.18 -4.56
N VAL A 134 2.49 -1.89 -3.43
CA VAL A 134 3.93 -1.60 -3.38
C VAL A 134 4.74 -2.77 -3.96
N ARG A 135 4.40 -4.01 -3.60
CA ARG A 135 5.11 -5.19 -4.11
C ARG A 135 4.92 -5.38 -5.62
N MET A 136 3.75 -5.08 -6.17
CA MET A 136 3.55 -5.08 -7.63
C MET A 136 4.45 -4.06 -8.31
N GLU A 137 4.58 -2.85 -7.76
CA GLU A 137 5.46 -1.81 -8.32
C GLU A 137 6.94 -2.20 -8.25
N LEU A 138 7.37 -2.85 -7.16
CA LEU A 138 8.73 -3.42 -7.07
C LEU A 138 8.98 -4.49 -8.14
N TYR A 139 7.98 -5.31 -8.45
CA TYR A 139 8.09 -6.29 -9.53
C TYR A 139 8.14 -5.65 -10.92
N GLU A 140 7.40 -4.56 -11.16
CA GLU A 140 7.54 -3.79 -12.40
C GLU A 140 8.95 -3.19 -12.54
N LYS A 141 9.57 -2.73 -11.44
CA LYS A 141 11.00 -2.34 -11.42
C LYS A 141 11.94 -3.50 -11.74
N ALA A 142 11.64 -4.70 -11.23
CA ALA A 142 12.41 -5.88 -11.58
C ALA A 142 12.32 -6.22 -13.08
N LYS A 143 11.15 -6.02 -13.72
CA LYS A 143 11.02 -6.18 -15.18
C LYS A 143 11.90 -5.20 -15.95
N GLU A 144 11.92 -3.94 -15.53
CA GLU A 144 12.80 -2.92 -16.15
C GLU A 144 14.27 -3.37 -16.09
N ASP A 145 14.72 -3.87 -14.94
CA ASP A 145 16.09 -4.38 -14.78
C ASP A 145 16.39 -5.63 -15.63
N VAL A 146 15.46 -6.58 -15.72
CA VAL A 146 15.60 -7.77 -16.57
C VAL A 146 15.70 -7.36 -18.03
N LYS A 147 14.84 -6.45 -18.49
CA LYS A 147 14.85 -5.92 -19.85
C LYS A 147 16.17 -5.22 -20.16
N ASN A 148 16.62 -4.33 -19.28
CA ASN A 148 17.89 -3.61 -19.43
C ASN A 148 19.08 -4.58 -19.52
N SER A 149 19.07 -5.65 -18.71
CA SER A 149 20.12 -6.68 -18.73
C SER A 149 20.12 -7.47 -20.03
N SER A 150 18.95 -7.77 -20.59
CA SER A 150 18.83 -8.42 -21.91
C SER A 150 19.31 -7.51 -23.04
N GLU A 151 18.92 -6.22 -23.02
CA GLU A 151 19.35 -5.22 -24.00
C GLU A 151 20.88 -5.01 -23.98
N ASN A 152 21.50 -5.11 -22.81
CA ASN A 152 22.96 -5.05 -22.64
C ASN A 152 23.69 -6.38 -22.98
N ASN A 153 22.96 -7.46 -23.30
CA ASN A 153 23.48 -8.82 -23.52
C ASN A 153 24.12 -9.46 -22.27
N ASP A 154 23.76 -9.02 -21.07
CA ASP A 154 24.18 -9.64 -19.81
C ASP A 154 23.46 -10.97 -19.53
N ILE A 155 22.26 -11.13 -20.10
CA ILE A 155 21.47 -12.36 -20.08
C ILE A 155 21.01 -12.73 -21.48
N ARG A 156 20.69 -14.01 -21.68
CA ARG A 156 20.11 -14.49 -22.94
C ARG A 156 18.61 -14.24 -23.00
N LYS A 157 18.04 -14.24 -24.21
CA LYS A 157 16.59 -14.06 -24.43
C LYS A 157 15.72 -15.15 -23.80
N ASP A 158 16.19 -16.40 -23.75
CA ASP A 158 15.48 -17.49 -23.05
C ASP A 158 15.40 -17.22 -21.54
N GLN A 159 16.47 -16.65 -20.97
CA GLN A 159 16.52 -16.26 -19.56
C GLN A 159 15.64 -15.04 -19.28
N GLU A 160 15.66 -14.03 -20.16
CA GLU A 160 14.76 -12.88 -20.07
C GLU A 160 13.28 -13.33 -20.03
N LEU A 161 12.88 -14.18 -20.97
CA LEU A 161 11.50 -14.69 -21.03
C LEU A 161 11.12 -15.45 -19.75
N ALA A 162 12.00 -16.29 -19.23
CA ALA A 162 11.74 -17.05 -18.00
C ALA A 162 11.58 -16.13 -16.78
N LEU A 163 12.42 -15.09 -16.66
CA LEU A 163 12.32 -14.12 -15.55
C LEU A 163 11.08 -13.25 -15.69
N MET A 164 10.75 -12.79 -16.90
CA MET A 164 9.55 -12.01 -17.16
C MET A 164 8.29 -12.80 -16.82
N GLU A 165 8.23 -14.08 -17.21
CA GLU A 165 7.11 -14.98 -16.89
C GLU A 165 6.98 -15.20 -15.36
N ASP A 166 8.08 -15.42 -14.64
CA ASP A 166 8.05 -15.53 -13.17
C ASP A 166 7.52 -14.25 -12.52
N ILE A 167 7.98 -13.08 -12.97
CA ILE A 167 7.49 -11.80 -12.46
C ILE A 167 6.01 -11.60 -12.78
N ASP A 168 5.57 -11.89 -14.01
CA ASP A 168 4.17 -11.75 -14.41
C ASP A 168 3.24 -12.66 -13.59
N ASN A 169 3.65 -13.91 -13.34
CA ASN A 169 2.92 -14.83 -12.47
C ASN A 169 2.80 -14.28 -11.04
N ARG A 170 3.88 -13.73 -10.48
CA ARG A 170 3.86 -13.13 -9.13
C ARG A 170 2.96 -11.90 -9.05
N ILE A 171 2.95 -11.07 -10.08
CA ILE A 171 2.04 -9.92 -10.16
C ILE A 171 0.59 -10.40 -10.27
N ALA A 172 0.33 -11.42 -11.09
CA ALA A 172 -1.01 -12.01 -11.22
C ALA A 172 -1.51 -12.58 -9.88
N ASP A 173 -0.67 -13.33 -9.17
CA ASP A 173 -0.98 -13.85 -7.82
C ASP A 173 -1.30 -12.73 -6.82
N LEU A 174 -0.53 -11.63 -6.85
CA LEU A 174 -0.80 -10.47 -5.99
C LEU A 174 -2.12 -9.79 -6.35
N LYS A 175 -2.46 -9.70 -7.64
CA LYS A 175 -3.73 -9.12 -8.10
C LYS A 175 -4.91 -9.97 -7.66
N GLU A 176 -4.80 -11.30 -7.78
CA GLU A 176 -5.81 -12.23 -7.28
C GLU A 176 -5.98 -12.12 -5.76
N ARG A 177 -4.89 -12.13 -4.99
CA ARG A 177 -4.95 -11.95 -3.52
C ARG A 177 -5.56 -10.61 -3.11
N LYS A 178 -5.19 -9.53 -3.82
CA LYS A 178 -5.80 -8.21 -3.62
C LYS A 178 -7.30 -8.26 -3.89
N GLN A 179 -7.73 -8.90 -4.98
CA GLN A 179 -9.15 -9.06 -5.30
C GLN A 179 -9.89 -9.90 -4.24
N ASP A 180 -9.31 -11.01 -3.79
CA ASP A 180 -9.87 -11.86 -2.73
C ASP A 180 -10.05 -11.10 -1.40
N LEU A 181 -9.12 -10.20 -1.07
CA LEU A 181 -9.25 -9.29 0.07
C LEU A 181 -10.44 -8.34 -0.14
N MET A 182 -10.55 -7.74 -1.33
CA MET A 182 -11.64 -6.81 -1.67
C MET A 182 -13.02 -7.49 -1.67
N GLU A 183 -13.08 -8.78 -1.98
CA GLU A 183 -14.29 -9.60 -2.01
C GLU A 183 -14.64 -10.25 -0.65
N ARG A 184 -13.81 -10.07 0.39
CA ARG A 184 -13.96 -10.65 1.73
C ARG A 184 -14.14 -12.17 1.73
N LYS A 185 -13.22 -12.93 1.13
CA LYS A 185 -13.23 -14.40 1.32
C LYS A 185 -12.67 -14.87 2.66
N LYS A 186 -11.87 -14.05 3.38
CA LYS A 186 -11.36 -14.36 4.74
C LYS A 186 -11.12 -13.08 5.55
N ILE A 187 -11.56 -13.07 6.82
CA ILE A 187 -11.24 -12.08 7.85
C ILE A 187 -9.95 -12.56 8.53
N THR A 188 -8.93 -11.72 8.68
CA THR A 188 -7.66 -12.08 9.37
C THR A 188 -7.18 -11.02 10.34
N GLU A 189 -6.34 -11.47 11.29
CA GLU A 189 -5.81 -10.91 12.55
C GLU A 189 -5.29 -9.46 12.57
N SER A 190 -5.35 -8.71 11.48
CA SER A 190 -4.71 -7.40 11.33
C SER A 190 -5.56 -6.19 11.77
N GLU A 191 -6.78 -6.44 12.28
CA GLU A 191 -7.63 -5.41 12.92
C GLU A 191 -6.98 -4.84 14.19
N ASP A 192 -6.32 -5.69 14.99
CA ASP A 192 -5.73 -5.30 16.28
C ASP A 192 -4.50 -4.38 16.13
N GLU A 193 -3.66 -4.59 15.11
CA GLU A 193 -2.49 -3.75 14.84
C GLU A 193 -2.88 -2.33 14.41
N LEU A 194 -3.95 -2.20 13.62
CA LEU A 194 -4.48 -0.89 13.21
C LEU A 194 -5.04 -0.12 14.41
N PHE A 195 -5.84 -0.76 15.26
CA PHE A 195 -6.38 -0.08 16.45
C PHE A 195 -5.26 0.39 17.38
N ASN A 196 -4.15 -0.36 17.46
CA ASN A 196 -2.96 0.08 18.18
C ASN A 196 -2.32 1.31 17.51
N GLN A 197 -2.11 1.33 16.19
CA GLN A 197 -1.57 2.52 15.51
C GLN A 197 -2.47 3.76 15.63
N LEU A 198 -3.79 3.56 15.67
CA LEU A 198 -4.77 4.64 15.89
C LEU A 198 -4.82 5.10 17.36
N ARG A 199 -4.48 4.22 18.33
CA ARG A 199 -4.43 4.56 19.77
C ARG A 199 -3.20 5.38 20.15
N PHE A 200 -2.04 5.08 19.58
CA PHE A 200 -0.75 5.65 20.02
C PHE A 200 -0.44 7.08 19.51
N LYS A 201 -1.37 7.79 18.85
CA LYS A 201 -1.26 9.25 18.66
C LYS A 201 -1.76 10.08 19.84
N HIS A 202 -2.14 9.45 20.95
CA HIS A 202 -2.31 10.11 22.24
C HIS A 202 -1.31 9.54 23.25
N PRO A 203 -0.15 10.19 23.49
CA PRO A 203 0.61 9.91 24.70
C PRO A 203 -0.17 10.48 25.88
N ASP A 204 -0.67 9.56 26.71
CA ASP A 204 -1.04 9.68 28.11
C ASP A 204 -1.41 11.08 28.63
N SER A 205 -2.71 11.35 28.66
CA SER A 205 -3.32 12.19 29.70
C SER A 205 -3.86 11.28 30.83
N GLU A 206 -2.97 10.73 31.64
CA GLU A 206 -3.28 10.17 32.97
C GLU A 206 -2.15 10.66 33.88
N THR A 207 -2.32 11.21 35.08
CA THR A 207 -3.44 11.58 35.96
C THR A 207 -2.87 12.58 36.96
#